data_AF-A0A9J6EC90-F1
#
_entry.id   AF-A0A9J6EC90-F1
#
_cell.length_a   1.000
_cell.length_b   1.000
_cell.length_c   1.000
_cell.angle_alpha   90.00
_cell.angle_beta   90.00
_cell.angle_gamma   90.00
#
_symmetry.space_group_name_H-M   'P 1'
#
loop_
_entity.id
_entity.type
_entity.pdbx_description
1 polymer ?
#
loop_
_entity_poly.entity_id
_entity_poly.type
_entity_poly.pdbx_seq_one_letter_code
_entity_poly.pdbx_strand_id
1 'polypeptide(L)'
;MTSDRVEERALCTYTRTVDKDQARLPTEIPTVRCNCLDSLCGNVGDFRCHEVTEKYPVYYPGQRRNLGIEVTTACICVASRSRQASPFVTRILMDIDNLFA
;
A
#
# COMPACT_ATOMS: atom_id res chain seq x y z
N MET A 1 8.21 -0.43 -26.98
CA MET A 1 8.47 -1.45 -25.94
C MET A 1 7.68 -1.05 -24.71
N THR A 2 6.59 -1.75 -24.41
CA THR A 2 5.85 -1.60 -23.15
C THR A 2 6.29 -2.72 -22.21
N SER A 3 6.65 -2.37 -20.97
CA SER A 3 7.03 -3.37 -19.95
C SER A 3 5.83 -4.20 -19.52
N ASP A 4 6.00 -5.50 -19.33
CA ASP A 4 4.95 -6.41 -18.82
C ASP A 4 4.85 -6.39 -17.28
N ARG A 5 5.74 -5.65 -16.61
CA ARG A 5 5.84 -5.61 -15.14
C ARG A 5 5.01 -4.50 -14.53
N VAL A 6 4.14 -4.85 -13.58
CA VAL A 6 3.26 -3.89 -12.89
C VAL A 6 4.08 -2.81 -12.17
N GLU A 7 5.20 -3.21 -11.57
CA GLU A 7 6.14 -2.33 -10.88
C GLU A 7 6.76 -1.23 -11.76
N GLU A 8 6.89 -1.46 -13.06
CA GLU A 8 7.46 -0.51 -14.02
C GLU A 8 6.38 0.36 -14.71
N ARG A 9 5.11 -0.08 -14.66
CA ARG A 9 3.97 0.64 -15.26
C ARG A 9 3.22 1.54 -14.28
N ALA A 10 3.46 1.38 -12.98
CA ALA A 10 2.83 2.21 -11.96
C ALA A 10 3.30 3.68 -12.07
N LEU A 11 2.41 4.63 -11.78
CA LEU A 11 2.77 6.05 -11.68
C LEU A 11 3.87 6.28 -10.64
N CYS A 12 3.81 5.50 -9.56
CA CYS A 12 4.87 5.40 -8.56
C CYS A 12 5.54 4.04 -8.73
N THR A 13 6.64 4.01 -9.49
CA THR A 13 7.40 2.78 -9.69
C THR A 13 8.02 2.30 -8.38
N TYR A 14 8.15 0.99 -8.24
CA TYR A 14 8.65 0.37 -7.02
C TYR A 14 9.54 -0.82 -7.33
N THR A 15 10.31 -1.24 -6.34
CA THR A 15 11.07 -2.48 -6.39
C THR A 15 10.48 -3.45 -5.37
N ARG A 16 10.24 -4.70 -5.77
CA ARG A 16 9.86 -5.77 -4.84
C ARG A 16 11.11 -6.31 -4.16
N THR A 17 11.06 -6.39 -2.85
CA THR A 17 12.07 -6.99 -1.99
C THR A 17 11.44 -8.05 -1.10
N VAL A 18 12.27 -8.86 -0.45
CA VAL A 18 11.79 -9.86 0.52
C VAL A 18 12.56 -9.64 1.82
N ASP A 19 11.84 -9.30 2.88
CA ASP A 19 12.40 -9.25 4.23
C ASP A 19 12.55 -10.68 4.75
N LYS A 20 13.77 -11.08 5.09
CA LYS A 20 14.10 -12.44 5.50
C LYS A 20 14.60 -12.47 6.94
N ASP A 21 13.89 -13.19 7.79
CA ASP A 21 14.23 -13.39 9.21
C ASP A 21 14.00 -14.86 9.58
N GLN A 22 15.08 -15.61 9.81
CA GLN A 22 14.99 -17.04 10.15
C GLN A 22 14.43 -17.29 11.57
N ALA A 23 14.42 -16.26 12.43
CA ALA A 23 13.87 -16.37 13.77
C ALA A 23 12.37 -16.05 13.82
N ARG A 24 11.74 -15.75 12.68
CA ARG A 24 10.35 -15.30 12.59
C ARG A 24 9.50 -16.21 11.71
N LEU A 25 8.21 -16.26 11.99
CA LEU A 25 7.19 -16.83 11.12
C LEU A 25 6.21 -15.72 10.66
N PRO A 26 5.98 -15.55 9.34
CA PRO A 26 6.72 -16.20 8.25
C PRO A 26 8.18 -15.70 8.17
N THR A 27 9.05 -16.56 7.69
CA THR A 27 10.49 -16.29 7.54
C THR A 27 10.79 -15.31 6.41
N GLU A 28 9.88 -15.23 5.44
CA GLU A 28 9.98 -14.34 4.28
C GLU A 28 8.71 -13.51 4.18
N ILE A 29 8.85 -12.19 4.16
CA ILE A 29 7.73 -11.26 3.95
C ILE A 29 8.04 -10.44 2.71
N PRO A 30 7.23 -10.53 1.65
CA PRO A 30 7.34 -9.65 0.50
C PRO A 30 7.11 -8.21 0.92
N THR A 31 8.01 -7.32 0.53
CA THR A 31 7.96 -5.89 0.80
C THR A 31 8.16 -5.13 -0.49
N VAL A 32 7.71 -3.88 -0.55
CA VAL A 32 8.02 -2.99 -1.67
C VAL A 32 8.78 -1.77 -1.19
N ARG A 33 9.59 -1.20 -2.07
CA ARG A 33 10.26 0.08 -1.84
C ARG A 33 9.97 1.01 -2.99
N CYS A 34 9.52 2.23 -2.71
CA CYS A 34 9.26 3.20 -3.77
C CYS A 34 10.58 3.69 -4.37
N ASN A 35 10.66 3.70 -5.70
CA ASN A 35 11.85 4.21 -6.39
C ASN A 35 11.88 5.75 -6.45
N CYS A 36 10.72 6.39 -6.31
CA CYS A 36 10.51 7.82 -6.46
C CYS A 36 9.69 8.42 -5.30
N LEU A 37 10.04 8.08 -4.06
CA LEU A 37 9.37 8.61 -2.86
C LEU A 37 9.32 10.14 -2.87
N ASP A 38 8.19 10.72 -2.46
CA ASP A 38 7.90 12.16 -2.42
C ASP A 38 8.01 12.93 -3.75
N SER A 39 8.26 12.21 -4.85
CA SER A 39 8.32 12.78 -6.20
C SER A 39 6.92 13.00 -6.75
N LEU A 40 6.78 14.01 -7.61
CA LEU A 40 5.53 14.26 -8.31
C LEU A 40 5.23 13.12 -9.30
N CYS A 41 4.02 12.58 -9.20
CA CYS A 41 3.57 11.43 -10.00
C CYS A 41 2.49 11.78 -11.04
N GLY A 42 2.23 13.07 -11.24
CA GLY A 42 1.31 13.58 -12.24
C GLY A 42 1.72 14.96 -12.76
N ASN A 43 1.24 15.29 -13.95
CA ASN A 43 1.52 16.59 -14.60
C ASN A 43 0.56 17.71 -14.13
N VAL A 44 -0.42 17.36 -13.31
CA VAL A 44 -1.48 18.28 -12.85
C VAL A 44 -1.70 18.08 -11.36
N GLY A 45 -1.60 19.17 -10.59
CA GLY A 45 -1.77 19.14 -9.14
C GLY A 45 -0.53 18.68 -8.37
N ASP A 46 -0.61 18.71 -7.04
CA ASP A 46 0.46 18.30 -6.12
C ASP A 46 0.15 16.89 -5.60
N PHE A 47 0.38 15.90 -6.47
CA PHE A 47 0.28 14.48 -6.14
C PHE A 47 1.67 13.90 -6.04
N ARG A 48 1.96 13.21 -4.94
CA ARG A 48 3.28 12.65 -4.62
C ARG A 48 3.19 11.17 -4.35
N CYS A 49 4.29 10.49 -4.64
CA CYS A 49 4.43 9.09 -4.32
C CYS A 49 4.66 8.89 -2.82
N HIS A 50 3.85 8.02 -2.22
CA HIS A 50 3.95 7.63 -0.82
C HIS A 50 3.95 6.11 -0.67
N GLU A 51 4.68 5.66 0.34
CA GLU A 51 4.66 4.27 0.79
C GLU A 51 3.40 4.01 1.61
N VAL A 52 2.73 2.90 1.30
CA VAL A 52 1.64 2.37 2.12
C VAL A 52 2.22 1.31 3.02
N THR A 53 2.15 1.58 4.32
CA THR A 53 2.66 0.68 5.35
C THR A 53 1.51 0.03 6.09
N GLU A 54 1.56 -1.28 6.23
CA GLU A 54 0.58 -2.08 6.97
C GLU A 54 1.24 -2.84 8.11
N LYS A 55 0.47 -3.07 9.17
CA LYS A 55 0.93 -3.89 10.29
C LYS A 55 0.73 -5.36 9.96
N TYR A 56 1.82 -6.05 9.67
CA TYR A 56 1.83 -7.47 9.35
C TYR A 56 2.03 -8.31 10.62
N PRO A 57 1.13 -9.26 10.94
CA PRO A 57 1.27 -10.09 12.12
C PRO A 57 2.40 -11.11 11.93
N VAL A 58 3.26 -11.22 12.94
CA VAL A 58 4.38 -12.16 12.94
C VAL A 58 4.50 -12.87 14.28
N TYR A 59 5.09 -14.06 14.22
CA TYR A 59 5.37 -14.87 15.38
C TYR A 59 6.87 -15.10 15.52
N TYR A 60 7.38 -14.93 16.74
CA TYR A 60 8.76 -15.27 17.10
C TYR A 60 8.72 -16.43 18.11
N PRO A 61 9.33 -17.59 17.81
CA PRO A 61 9.42 -18.70 18.74
C PRO A 61 10.07 -18.25 20.05
N GLY A 62 9.42 -18.54 21.19
CA GLY A 62 9.88 -18.12 22.51
C GLY A 62 9.31 -16.77 22.99
N GLN A 63 8.66 -15.99 22.12
CA GLN A 63 7.85 -14.85 22.55
C GLN A 63 6.41 -15.28 22.82
N ARG A 64 5.86 -14.79 23.94
CA ARG A 64 4.48 -15.09 24.38
C ARG A 64 3.40 -14.26 23.68
N ARG A 65 3.78 -13.24 22.90
CA ARG A 65 2.86 -12.31 22.25
C ARG A 65 3.16 -12.26 20.76
N ASN A 66 2.12 -12.32 19.94
CA ASN A 66 2.22 -11.98 18.53
C ASN A 66 2.61 -10.50 18.43
N LEU A 67 3.66 -10.22 17.67
CA LEU A 67 4.06 -8.85 17.35
C LEU A 67 3.56 -8.52 15.95
N GLY A 68 3.31 -7.24 15.70
CA GLY A 68 3.09 -6.76 14.35
C GLY A 68 4.29 -5.94 13.91
N ILE A 69 4.83 -6.23 12.74
CA ILE A 69 5.86 -5.41 12.11
C ILE A 69 5.23 -4.50 11.07
N GLU A 70 5.86 -3.38 10.81
CA GLU A 70 5.46 -2.48 9.74
C GLU A 70 6.07 -2.97 8.41
N VAL A 71 5.20 -3.17 7.42
CA VAL A 71 5.57 -3.66 6.10
C VAL A 71 5.03 -2.71 5.05
N THR A 72 5.91 -2.21 4.20
CA THR A 72 5.48 -1.46 3.02
C THR A 72 4.90 -2.42 1.99
N THR A 73 3.62 -2.27 1.68
CA THR A 73 2.85 -3.15 0.78
C THR A 73 2.66 -2.54 -0.61
N ALA A 74 2.65 -1.21 -0.72
CA ALA A 74 2.43 -0.52 -1.99
C ALA A 74 3.10 0.85 -2.07
N CYS A 75 3.22 1.35 -3.30
CA CYS A 75 3.59 2.72 -3.63
C CYS A 75 2.42 3.38 -4.37
N ILE A 76 1.87 4.47 -3.81
CA ILE A 76 0.67 5.12 -4.35
C ILE A 76 0.92 6.60 -4.64
N CYS A 77 0.24 7.10 -5.67
CA CYS A 77 0.24 8.51 -6.04
C CYS A 77 -0.96 9.20 -5.36
N VAL A 78 -0.72 10.05 -4.37
CA VAL A 78 -1.79 10.70 -3.60
C VAL A 78 -1.53 12.19 -3.40
N ALA A 79 -2.60 12.96 -3.19
CA ALA A 79 -2.48 14.36 -2.83
C ALA A 79 -2.20 14.50 -1.33
N SER A 80 -1.40 15.50 -0.94
CA SER A 80 -1.09 15.79 0.47
C SER A 80 -2.27 16.34 1.28
N ARG A 81 -3.48 16.37 0.71
CA ARG A 81 -4.71 16.81 1.36
C ARG A 81 -5.82 15.80 1.13
N SER A 82 -6.61 15.53 2.16
CA SER A 82 -7.88 14.84 2.00
C SER A 82 -8.87 15.79 1.29
N ARG A 83 -9.65 15.25 0.35
CA ARG A 83 -10.84 15.92 -0.15
C ARG A 83 -12.04 15.28 0.53
N GLN A 84 -12.88 16.10 1.15
CA GLN A 84 -14.13 15.63 1.71
C GLN A 84 -14.97 15.02 0.59
N ALA A 85 -15.52 13.82 0.81
CA ALA A 85 -16.40 13.19 -0.15
C ALA A 85 -17.58 14.14 -0.41
N SER A 86 -17.84 14.49 -1.67
CA SER A 86 -18.96 15.35 -2.00
C SER A 86 -20.26 14.67 -1.58
N PRO A 87 -21.15 15.35 -0.83
CA PRO A 87 -22.42 14.78 -0.37
C PRO A 87 -23.35 14.37 -1.52
N PHE A 88 -23.06 14.77 -2.76
CA PHE A 88 -23.82 14.35 -3.93
C PHE A 88 -23.61 12.87 -4.33
N VAL A 89 -22.54 12.21 -3.88
CA VAL A 89 -22.26 10.79 -4.20
C VAL A 89 -22.74 9.84 -3.09
N THR A 90 -23.07 10.34 -1.90
CA THR A 90 -23.58 9.54 -0.77
C THR A 90 -24.93 8.87 -1.05
N ARG A 91 -25.64 9.29 -2.10
CA ARG A 91 -26.90 8.64 -2.50
C ARG A 91 -26.75 7.35 -3.29
N ILE A 92 -25.57 7.05 -3.86
CA ILE A 92 -25.39 5.83 -4.67
C ILE A 92 -24.83 4.67 -3.82
N LEU A 93 -24.14 4.97 -2.71
CA LEU A 93 -23.52 3.93 -1.87
C LEU A 93 -24.43 3.36 -0.77
N MET A 94 -25.61 3.95 -0.53
CA MET A 94 -26.59 3.35 0.39
C MET A 94 -27.40 2.20 -0.24
N ASP A 95 -27.26 1.95 -1.56
CA ASP A 95 -27.96 0.85 -2.24
C ASP A 95 -27.16 -0.46 -2.31
N ILE A 96 -25.88 -0.49 -1.88
CA ILE A 96 -25.10 -1.74 -1.88
C ILE A 96 -25.35 -2.58 -0.61
N ASP A 97 -25.71 -1.94 0.51
CA ASP A 97 -25.99 -2.64 1.77
C ASP A 97 -27.31 -3.47 1.73
N ASN A 98 -28.14 -3.30 0.69
CA ASN A 98 -29.38 -4.06 0.48
C ASN A 98 -29.29 -5.13 -0.62
N LEU A 99 -28.11 -5.41 -1.17
CA LEU A 99 -27.90 -6.49 -2.17
C LEU A 99 -27.38 -7.80 -1.57
N PHE A 100 -27.24 -7.86 -0.24
CA PHE A 100 -26.94 -9.08 0.52
C PHE A 100 -27.92 -9.30 1.69
N ALA A 101 -29.20 -8.99 1.47
CA ALA A 101 -30.31 -9.43 2.32
C ALA A 101 -31.28 -10.30 1.52
#